data_AF-X1M1L6-F1
#
_entry.id   AF-X1M1L6-F1
#
_cell.length_a   1.000
_cell.length_b   1.000
_cell.length_c   1.000
_cell.angle_alpha   90.00
_cell.angle_beta   90.00
_cell.angle_gamma   90.00
#
_symmetry.space_group_name_H-M   'P 1'
#
loop_
_entity.id
_entity.type
_entity.pdbx_description
1 polymer ?
#
loop_
_entity_poly.entity_id
_entity_poly.type
_entity_poly.pdbx_seq_one_letter_code
_entity_poly.pdbx_strand_id
1 'polypeptide(L)'
;RDRIILFVCIVLVVGLLIGAGMQLDSINRRREDMDLIIDKPENIPPSLAFATIATGAFRGLVVDILWMRADKLKEEGQFFDARQLAEWITILQPRFASVWEFHAWNMAYNISVAIPATQPDQRWRWVKNGYELLRDEAIDKFKLKNLTLYRELGRIFQHKIGGVSDDAHKYYKLQLALAMEPLLGPADNAYFDLLTEAPASWQEIKSDPNISPLIKAIKSADNAFSDDNQFVSNYLSLRQDSRRFNPAAGKTIDDFRGTKALDKFDTFAKAWQLRKAWKLDPVLIRQINRTYGPIDWSDPNTHLPLDWRHPDSHAIYWAIKGLEIAAKEQKSEIEVSEVNTDRIVAHSLQNLFRNGKIFIYELSLPASSQDISQEPQTQIFKEVFLRPDLRMFEPYN
;
A
#
# COMPACT_ATOMS: atom_id res chain seq x y z
N ARG A 1 36.40 -32.30 -47.96
CA ARG A 1 35.07 -32.60 -47.37
C ARG A 1 34.77 -31.66 -46.20
N ASP A 2 35.62 -31.63 -45.18
CA ASP A 2 35.34 -30.89 -43.93
C ASP A 2 35.30 -29.37 -44.10
N ARG A 3 36.14 -28.78 -44.96
CA ARG A 3 36.09 -27.33 -45.28
C ARG A 3 34.79 -26.92 -45.98
N ILE A 4 34.23 -27.80 -46.81
CA ILE A 4 32.96 -27.54 -47.52
C ILE A 4 31.80 -27.62 -46.53
N ILE A 5 31.81 -28.62 -45.64
CA ILE A 5 30.81 -28.73 -44.56
C ILE A 5 30.86 -27.48 -43.66
N LEU A 6 32.05 -27.05 -43.25
CA LEU A 6 32.21 -25.84 -42.44
C LEU A 6 31.68 -24.59 -43.13
N PHE A 7 31.99 -24.41 -44.43
CA PHE A 7 31.51 -23.29 -45.22
C PHE A 7 29.97 -23.28 -45.32
N VAL A 8 29.36 -24.43 -45.62
CA VAL A 8 27.90 -24.56 -45.67
C VAL A 8 27.28 -24.25 -44.32
N CYS A 9 27.83 -24.76 -43.22
CA CYS A 9 27.35 -24.44 -41.87
C CYS A 9 27.43 -22.94 -41.57
N ILE A 10 28.52 -22.25 -41.94
CA ILE A 10 28.66 -20.81 -41.75
C ILE A 10 27.60 -20.05 -42.55
N VAL A 11 27.42 -20.37 -43.83
CA VAL A 11 26.41 -19.72 -44.69
C VAL A 11 25.01 -19.93 -44.12
N LEU A 12 24.72 -21.13 -43.62
CA LEU A 12 23.43 -21.47 -43.04
C LEU A 12 23.19 -20.72 -41.72
N VAL A 13 24.20 -20.62 -40.85
CA VAL A 13 24.15 -19.80 -39.63
C VAL A 13 23.91 -18.33 -39.96
N VAL A 14 24.65 -17.77 -40.92
CA VAL A 14 24.48 -16.37 -41.34
C VAL A 14 23.06 -16.14 -41.89
N GLY A 15 22.58 -17.05 -42.74
CA GLY A 15 21.21 -16.98 -43.28
C GLY A 15 20.14 -17.04 -42.18
N LEU A 16 20.29 -17.93 -41.20
CA LEU A 16 19.39 -18.03 -40.05
C LEU A 16 19.43 -16.77 -39.16
N LEU A 17 20.61 -16.20 -38.92
CA LEU A 17 20.76 -14.97 -38.14
C LEU A 17 20.14 -13.76 -38.84
N ILE A 18 20.30 -13.63 -40.17
CA ILE A 18 19.64 -12.58 -40.95
C ILE A 18 18.13 -12.75 -40.90
N GLY A 19 17.63 -13.98 -41.11
CA GLY A 19 16.20 -14.29 -41.02
C GLY A 19 15.60 -13.98 -39.65
N ALA A 20 16.33 -14.30 -38.57
CA ALA A 20 15.93 -13.94 -37.21
C ALA A 20 15.92 -12.42 -36.99
N GLY A 21 16.94 -11.71 -37.48
CA GLY A 21 17.04 -10.25 -37.41
C GLY A 21 15.87 -9.54 -38.10
N MET A 22 15.47 -10.01 -39.29
CA MET A 22 14.33 -9.46 -40.03
C MET A 22 12.99 -9.62 -39.29
N GLN A 23 12.84 -10.63 -38.44
CA GLN A 23 11.62 -10.85 -37.66
C GLN A 23 11.59 -10.03 -36.36
N LEU A 24 12.74 -9.53 -35.90
CA LEU A 24 12.87 -8.93 -34.57
C LEU A 24 12.00 -7.69 -34.39
N ASP A 25 11.94 -6.80 -35.39
CA ASP A 25 11.14 -5.56 -35.33
C ASP A 25 9.63 -5.83 -35.32
N SER A 26 9.19 -6.87 -36.02
CA SER A 26 7.79 -7.31 -36.02
C SER A 26 7.41 -7.91 -34.67
N ILE A 27 8.27 -8.76 -34.13
CA ILE A 27 8.10 -9.36 -32.81
C ILE A 27 8.09 -8.27 -31.73
N ASN A 28 9.02 -7.31 -31.77
CA ASN A 28 9.08 -6.24 -30.77
C ASN A 28 7.86 -5.33 -30.82
N ARG A 29 7.40 -4.91 -32.01
CA ARG A 29 6.15 -4.13 -32.14
C ARG A 29 4.94 -4.88 -31.58
N ARG A 30 4.77 -6.16 -31.94
CA ARG A 30 3.68 -6.99 -31.38
C ARG A 30 3.79 -7.13 -29.87
N ARG A 31 5.01 -7.18 -29.32
CA ARG A 31 5.22 -7.21 -27.87
C ARG A 31 4.80 -5.90 -27.22
N GLU A 32 5.03 -4.75 -27.84
CA GLU A 32 4.52 -3.46 -27.36
C GLU A 32 2.99 -3.42 -27.43
N ASP A 33 2.41 -3.79 -28.57
CA ASP A 33 0.96 -3.78 -28.79
C ASP A 33 0.20 -4.68 -27.80
N MET A 34 0.79 -5.83 -27.44
CA MET A 34 0.23 -6.78 -26.47
C MET A 34 0.60 -6.45 -25.01
N ASP A 35 1.24 -5.32 -24.74
CA ASP A 35 1.73 -4.95 -23.40
C ASP A 35 2.67 -6.02 -22.81
N LEU A 36 3.40 -6.73 -23.67
CA LEU A 36 4.43 -7.72 -23.35
C LEU A 36 5.80 -7.08 -23.08
N ILE A 37 5.88 -5.76 -23.02
CA ILE A 37 7.06 -5.04 -22.54
C ILE A 37 6.68 -4.35 -21.23
N ILE A 38 7.42 -4.64 -20.16
CA ILE A 38 7.37 -3.82 -18.95
C ILE A 38 8.46 -2.78 -19.11
N ASP A 39 8.07 -1.51 -19.08
CA ASP A 39 9.00 -0.39 -19.18
C ASP A 39 10.12 -0.52 -18.15
N LYS A 40 11.34 -0.26 -18.61
CA LYS A 40 12.52 -0.33 -17.77
C LYS A 40 12.38 0.72 -16.65
N PRO A 41 12.49 0.36 -15.37
CA PRO A 41 12.49 1.36 -14.32
C PRO A 41 13.63 2.36 -14.54
N GLU A 42 13.33 3.65 -14.40
CA GLU A 42 14.25 4.76 -14.70
C GLU A 42 15.55 4.70 -13.89
N ASN A 43 15.53 4.05 -12.71
CA ASN A 43 16.62 4.03 -11.74
C ASN A 43 17.22 2.63 -11.53
N ILE A 44 17.48 1.85 -12.59
CA ILE A 44 18.30 0.63 -12.44
C ILE A 44 19.76 1.05 -12.26
N PRO A 45 20.45 0.62 -11.17
CA PRO A 45 21.87 0.91 -11.01
C PRO A 45 22.67 0.47 -12.25
N PRO A 46 23.71 1.22 -12.69
CA PRO A 46 24.48 0.89 -13.89
C PRO A 46 25.02 -0.55 -13.92
N SER A 47 25.33 -1.12 -12.74
CA SER A 47 25.73 -2.52 -12.56
C SER A 47 24.65 -3.54 -12.97
N LEU A 48 23.36 -3.21 -12.81
CA LEU A 48 22.22 -4.05 -13.18
C LEU A 48 21.67 -3.72 -14.58
N ALA A 49 21.99 -2.55 -15.11
CA ALA A 49 21.67 -2.19 -16.48
C ALA A 49 22.29 -3.21 -17.45
N PHE A 50 23.49 -3.71 -17.18
CA PHE A 50 24.13 -4.76 -17.99
C PHE A 50 23.34 -6.09 -17.99
N ALA A 51 22.86 -6.55 -16.83
CA ALA A 51 22.03 -7.76 -16.71
C ALA A 51 20.65 -7.62 -17.37
N THR A 52 20.16 -6.38 -17.52
CA THR A 52 18.88 -6.07 -18.16
C THR A 52 19.02 -5.88 -19.68
N ILE A 53 20.16 -5.36 -20.14
CA ILE A 53 20.41 -4.95 -21.53
C ILE A 53 21.08 -6.06 -22.34
N ALA A 54 22.00 -6.83 -21.75
CA ALA A 54 22.93 -7.65 -22.54
C ALA A 54 22.51 -9.12 -22.73
N THR A 55 21.52 -9.65 -22.01
CA THR A 55 21.38 -11.11 -21.94
C THR A 55 19.96 -11.61 -21.74
N GLY A 56 19.26 -11.89 -22.85
CA GLY A 56 17.98 -12.61 -22.81
C GLY A 56 18.02 -13.88 -21.95
N ALA A 57 18.97 -14.79 -22.23
CA ALA A 57 19.11 -16.06 -21.51
C ALA A 57 19.84 -15.94 -20.15
N PHE A 58 20.78 -15.00 -19.97
CA PHE A 58 21.55 -14.91 -18.73
C PHE A 58 20.86 -14.12 -17.62
N ARG A 59 19.75 -13.42 -17.91
CA ARG A 59 18.92 -12.78 -16.86
C ARG A 59 18.53 -13.78 -15.76
N GLY A 60 18.17 -15.01 -16.13
CA GLY A 60 17.84 -16.06 -15.16
C GLY A 60 19.01 -16.37 -14.22
N LEU A 61 20.20 -16.62 -14.77
CA LEU A 61 21.40 -16.91 -13.98
C LEU A 61 21.80 -15.76 -13.05
N VAL A 62 21.68 -14.52 -13.50
CA VAL A 62 21.94 -13.35 -12.64
C VAL A 62 20.96 -13.32 -11.48
N VAL A 63 19.68 -13.59 -11.74
CA VAL A 63 18.66 -13.60 -10.69
C VAL A 63 18.91 -14.75 -9.70
N ASP A 64 19.30 -15.94 -10.16
CA ASP A 64 19.67 -17.05 -9.26
C ASP A 64 20.82 -16.68 -8.32
N ILE A 65 21.85 -15.98 -8.84
CA ILE A 65 22.96 -15.47 -8.03
C ILE A 65 22.48 -14.44 -7.00
N LEU A 66 21.59 -13.54 -7.41
CA LEU A 66 21.01 -12.54 -6.51
C LEU A 66 20.20 -13.21 -5.39
N TRP A 67 19.42 -14.26 -5.72
CA TRP A 67 18.68 -15.05 -4.75
C TRP A 67 19.60 -15.70 -3.72
N MET A 68 20.63 -16.42 -4.17
CA MET A 68 21.62 -17.05 -3.27
C MET A 68 22.27 -16.03 -2.34
N ARG A 69 22.61 -14.85 -2.86
CA ARG A 69 23.23 -13.79 -2.06
C ARG A 69 22.24 -13.15 -1.09
N ALA A 70 21.00 -12.88 -1.51
CA ALA A 70 19.97 -12.30 -0.66
C ALA A 70 19.64 -13.23 0.52
N ASP A 71 19.59 -14.54 0.26
CA ASP A 71 19.33 -15.54 1.28
C ASP A 71 20.49 -15.62 2.30
N LYS A 72 21.74 -15.66 1.81
CA LYS A 72 22.93 -15.61 2.68
C LYS A 72 22.96 -14.35 3.58
N LEU A 73 22.70 -13.17 3.00
CA LEU A 73 22.66 -11.91 3.78
C LEU A 73 21.56 -11.93 4.84
N LYS A 74 20.41 -12.54 4.54
CA LYS A 74 19.31 -12.72 5.49
C LYS A 74 19.72 -13.64 6.64
N GLU A 75 20.39 -14.77 6.36
CA GLU A 75 20.92 -15.67 7.40
C GLU A 75 21.96 -14.99 8.29
N GLU A 76 22.78 -14.10 7.71
CA GLU A 76 23.77 -13.28 8.44
C GLU A 76 23.15 -12.11 9.22
N GLY A 77 21.83 -11.90 9.14
CA GLY A 77 21.13 -10.80 9.81
C GLY A 77 21.29 -9.43 9.12
N GLN A 78 21.89 -9.39 7.93
CA GLN A 78 22.07 -8.18 7.11
C GLN A 78 20.81 -7.88 6.30
N PHE A 79 19.69 -7.65 7.00
CA PHE A 79 18.36 -7.56 6.38
C PHE A 79 18.22 -6.39 5.40
N PHE A 80 18.88 -5.26 5.66
CA PHE A 80 18.81 -4.10 4.77
C PHE A 80 19.48 -4.37 3.41
N ASP A 81 20.62 -5.06 3.40
CA ASP A 81 21.31 -5.43 2.16
C ASP A 81 20.57 -6.56 1.44
N ALA A 82 20.04 -7.53 2.20
CA ALA A 82 19.17 -8.57 1.64
C ALA A 82 17.94 -7.97 0.93
N ARG A 83 17.34 -6.91 1.51
CA ARG A 83 16.23 -6.18 0.90
C ARG A 83 16.63 -5.48 -0.39
N GLN A 84 17.79 -4.83 -0.46
CA GLN A 84 18.24 -4.19 -1.72
C GLN A 84 18.35 -5.20 -2.86
N LEU A 85 18.86 -6.41 -2.57
CA LEU A 85 18.91 -7.48 -3.57
C LEU A 85 17.52 -7.97 -3.96
N ALA A 86 16.59 -8.09 -2.99
CA ALA A 86 15.18 -8.42 -3.27
C ALA A 86 14.51 -7.41 -4.21
N GLU A 87 14.77 -6.11 -4.03
CA GLU A 87 14.26 -5.06 -4.93
C GLU A 87 14.84 -5.20 -6.35
N TRP A 88 16.10 -5.60 -6.48
CA TRP A 88 16.68 -5.89 -7.81
C TRP A 88 16.08 -7.13 -8.45
N ILE A 89 15.83 -8.18 -7.67
CA ILE A 89 15.18 -9.40 -8.14
C ILE A 89 13.78 -9.07 -8.68
N THR A 90 12.96 -8.30 -7.96
CA THR A 90 11.61 -7.92 -8.41
C THR A 90 11.66 -7.07 -9.68
N ILE A 91 12.64 -6.16 -9.81
CA ILE A 91 12.87 -5.36 -11.03
C ILE A 91 13.31 -6.22 -12.23
N LEU A 92 14.09 -7.28 -12.00
CA LEU A 92 14.56 -8.19 -13.05
C LEU A 92 13.48 -9.20 -13.46
N GLN A 93 12.56 -9.53 -12.56
CA GLN A 93 11.48 -10.50 -12.74
C GLN A 93 10.08 -9.92 -12.48
N PRO A 94 9.71 -8.75 -13.06
CA PRO A 94 8.52 -8.01 -12.64
C PRO A 94 7.21 -8.75 -12.94
N ARG A 95 7.18 -9.69 -13.88
CA ARG A 95 5.99 -10.48 -14.23
C ARG A 95 5.70 -11.66 -13.32
N PHE A 96 6.68 -12.10 -12.55
CA PHE A 96 6.53 -13.27 -11.71
C PHE A 96 5.91 -12.84 -10.39
N ALA A 97 4.58 -12.88 -10.30
CA ALA A 97 3.85 -12.49 -9.09
C ALA A 97 4.36 -13.21 -7.82
N SER A 98 4.78 -14.47 -7.95
CA SER A 98 5.38 -15.25 -6.86
C SER A 98 6.65 -14.63 -6.28
N VAL A 99 7.44 -13.91 -7.08
CA VAL A 99 8.66 -13.22 -6.62
C VAL A 99 8.29 -12.06 -5.69
N TRP A 100 7.30 -11.26 -6.09
CA TRP A 100 6.77 -10.18 -5.27
C TRP A 100 6.11 -10.70 -4.00
N GLU A 101 5.27 -11.74 -4.13
CA GLU A 101 4.60 -12.41 -3.01
C GLU A 101 5.64 -12.94 -2.00
N PHE A 102 6.67 -13.63 -2.46
CA PHE A 102 7.73 -14.15 -1.60
C PHE A 102 8.44 -13.03 -0.84
N HIS A 103 8.89 -11.98 -1.52
CA HIS A 103 9.67 -10.92 -0.86
C HIS A 103 8.80 -10.11 0.12
N ALA A 104 7.55 -9.85 -0.24
CA ALA A 104 6.59 -9.20 0.66
C ALA A 104 6.34 -10.06 1.91
N TRP A 105 6.08 -11.36 1.71
CA TRP A 105 5.90 -12.32 2.80
C TRP A 105 7.16 -12.44 3.65
N ASN A 106 8.35 -12.55 3.05
CA ASN A 106 9.61 -12.67 3.76
C ASN A 106 9.90 -11.44 4.64
N MET A 107 9.62 -10.23 4.16
CA MET A 107 9.71 -9.01 4.98
C MET A 107 8.67 -8.99 6.09
N ALA A 108 7.41 -9.23 5.75
CA ALA A 108 6.31 -9.12 6.69
C ALA A 108 6.29 -10.23 7.74
N TYR A 109 6.78 -11.44 7.45
CA TYR A 109 6.69 -12.59 8.34
C TYR A 109 8.03 -13.07 8.90
N ASN A 110 9.08 -13.16 8.08
CA ASN A 110 10.35 -13.74 8.55
C ASN A 110 11.26 -12.66 9.16
N ILE A 111 11.58 -11.62 8.39
CA ILE A 111 12.50 -10.56 8.84
C ILE A 111 11.90 -9.81 10.03
N SER A 112 10.61 -9.44 9.96
CA SER A 112 9.98 -8.74 11.09
C SER A 112 10.00 -9.56 12.38
N VAL A 113 9.83 -10.89 12.33
CA VAL A 113 9.85 -11.75 13.53
C VAL A 113 11.28 -11.99 14.04
N ALA A 114 12.28 -11.96 13.16
CA ALA A 114 13.68 -12.05 13.56
C ALA A 114 14.15 -10.84 14.41
N ILE A 115 13.51 -9.68 14.27
CA ILE A 115 13.73 -8.53 15.16
C ILE A 115 13.05 -8.79 16.51
N PRO A 116 13.66 -8.45 17.66
CA PRO A 116 13.02 -8.65 18.97
C PRO A 116 11.69 -7.90 19.14
N ALA A 117 10.72 -8.50 19.84
CA ALA A 117 9.42 -7.88 20.11
C ALA A 117 9.50 -6.58 20.94
N THR A 118 10.62 -6.38 21.66
CA THR A 118 10.95 -5.13 22.37
C THR A 118 11.28 -3.96 21.44
N GLN A 119 11.40 -4.22 20.12
CA GLN A 119 11.63 -3.23 19.07
C GLN A 119 10.45 -3.25 18.06
N PRO A 120 9.20 -3.00 18.51
CA PRO A 120 8.02 -3.18 17.68
C PRO A 120 7.94 -2.15 16.54
N ASP A 121 8.58 -1.00 16.68
CA ASP A 121 8.71 0.03 15.64
C ASP A 121 9.54 -0.47 14.45
N GLN A 122 10.64 -1.18 14.70
CA GLN A 122 11.45 -1.79 13.65
C GLN A 122 10.71 -2.95 12.98
N ARG A 123 10.00 -3.79 13.77
CA ARG A 123 9.14 -4.83 13.19
C ARG A 123 8.08 -4.23 12.27
N TRP A 124 7.41 -3.16 12.71
CA TRP A 124 6.39 -2.47 11.94
C TRP A 124 6.92 -1.94 10.61
N ARG A 125 8.14 -1.38 10.58
CA ARG A 125 8.77 -0.96 9.33
C ARG A 125 8.88 -2.11 8.33
N TRP A 126 9.26 -3.31 8.76
CA TRP A 126 9.34 -4.48 7.89
C TRP A 126 7.97 -4.98 7.42
N VAL A 127 6.96 -4.99 8.31
CA VAL A 127 5.57 -5.30 7.92
C VAL A 127 5.05 -4.30 6.89
N LYS A 128 5.33 -3.02 7.10
CA LYS A 128 5.01 -1.92 6.19
C LYS A 128 5.68 -2.08 4.84
N ASN A 129 6.99 -2.34 4.82
CA ASN A 129 7.74 -2.62 3.60
C ASN A 129 7.13 -3.79 2.81
N GLY A 130 6.64 -4.83 3.50
CA GLY A 130 5.97 -5.97 2.89
C GLY A 130 4.72 -5.59 2.10
N TYR A 131 3.77 -4.89 2.75
CA TYR A 131 2.55 -4.49 2.04
C TYR A 131 2.79 -3.37 1.03
N GLU A 132 3.75 -2.47 1.24
CA GLU A 132 4.09 -1.41 0.29
C GLU A 132 4.77 -1.96 -0.96
N LEU A 133 5.58 -3.02 -0.83
CA LEU A 133 6.15 -3.71 -1.99
C LEU A 133 5.05 -4.26 -2.91
N LEU A 134 3.98 -4.84 -2.36
CA LEU A 134 2.85 -5.31 -3.16
C LEU A 134 2.00 -4.16 -3.67
N ARG A 135 1.63 -3.24 -2.79
CA ARG A 135 0.67 -2.17 -3.07
C ARG A 135 1.24 -1.10 -4.00
N ASP A 136 2.39 -0.55 -3.66
CA ASP A 136 2.96 0.63 -4.29
C ASP A 136 3.83 0.24 -5.49
N GLU A 137 4.64 -0.80 -5.35
CA GLU A 137 5.52 -1.25 -6.43
C GLU A 137 4.79 -2.21 -7.38
N ALA A 138 4.39 -3.39 -6.92
CA ALA A 138 3.84 -4.42 -7.81
C ALA A 138 2.50 -4.00 -8.46
N ILE A 139 1.53 -3.57 -7.66
CA ILE A 139 0.17 -3.24 -8.12
C ILE A 139 0.11 -1.83 -8.72
N ASP A 140 0.60 -0.80 -8.03
CA ASP A 140 0.44 0.57 -8.51
C ASP A 140 1.49 0.96 -9.55
N LYS A 141 2.79 0.76 -9.31
CA LYS A 141 3.83 1.20 -10.25
C LYS A 141 3.95 0.29 -11.47
N PHE A 142 4.05 -1.03 -11.25
CA PHE A 142 4.17 -2.03 -12.33
C PHE A 142 2.82 -2.48 -12.91
N LYS A 143 1.70 -1.96 -12.39
CA LYS A 143 0.33 -2.22 -12.88
C LYS A 143 0.00 -3.71 -12.99
N LEU A 144 0.58 -4.55 -12.12
CA LEU A 144 0.34 -5.98 -12.14
C LEU A 144 -1.08 -6.31 -11.68
N LYS A 145 -1.78 -7.11 -12.50
CA LYS A 145 -3.19 -7.49 -12.30
C LYS A 145 -3.37 -8.92 -11.77
N ASN A 146 -2.33 -9.49 -11.15
CA ASN A 146 -2.38 -10.86 -10.66
C ASN A 146 -3.10 -10.96 -9.32
N LEU A 147 -4.18 -11.75 -9.26
CA LEU A 147 -5.00 -11.98 -8.08
C LEU A 147 -4.21 -12.40 -6.83
N THR A 148 -3.12 -13.17 -6.97
CA THR A 148 -2.35 -13.61 -5.79
C THR A 148 -1.65 -12.46 -5.07
N LEU A 149 -1.31 -11.38 -5.79
CA LEU A 149 -0.74 -10.16 -5.19
C LEU A 149 -1.77 -9.45 -4.31
N TYR A 150 -3.01 -9.32 -4.79
CA TYR A 150 -4.12 -8.72 -4.04
C TYR A 150 -4.48 -9.57 -2.82
N ARG A 151 -4.49 -10.90 -2.99
CA ARG A 151 -4.73 -11.86 -1.91
C ARG A 151 -3.65 -11.76 -0.83
N GLU A 152 -2.37 -11.76 -1.18
CA GLU A 152 -1.29 -11.69 -0.19
C GLU A 152 -1.28 -10.32 0.51
N LEU A 153 -1.57 -9.24 -0.22
CA LEU A 153 -1.75 -7.91 0.37
C LEU A 153 -2.90 -7.92 1.40
N GLY A 154 -4.05 -8.49 1.04
CA GLY A 154 -5.18 -8.68 1.96
C GLY A 154 -4.81 -9.55 3.17
N ARG A 155 -4.05 -10.63 2.97
CA ARG A 155 -3.57 -11.52 4.03
C ARG A 155 -2.60 -10.83 4.99
N ILE A 156 -1.70 -9.96 4.51
CA ILE A 156 -0.82 -9.17 5.40
C ILE A 156 -1.68 -8.29 6.33
N PHE A 157 -2.68 -7.58 5.78
CA PHE A 157 -3.59 -6.78 6.60
C PHE A 157 -4.40 -7.64 7.58
N GLN A 158 -5.06 -8.69 7.10
CA GLN A 158 -5.90 -9.55 7.91
C GLN A 158 -5.11 -10.30 8.99
N HIS A 159 -4.08 -11.06 8.58
CA HIS A 159 -3.42 -12.03 9.44
C HIS A 159 -2.22 -11.43 10.17
N LYS A 160 -1.33 -10.71 9.48
CA LYS A 160 -0.13 -10.17 10.13
C LYS A 160 -0.44 -8.95 11.01
N ILE A 161 -1.27 -8.03 10.52
CA ILE A 161 -1.65 -6.82 11.26
C ILE A 161 -2.88 -7.08 12.13
N GLY A 162 -3.95 -7.64 11.57
CA GLY A 162 -5.23 -7.90 12.25
C GLY A 162 -5.21 -9.08 13.23
N GLY A 163 -4.35 -10.08 12.98
CA GLY A 163 -4.23 -11.27 13.82
C GLY A 163 -3.67 -11.00 15.22
N VAL A 164 -3.58 -12.06 16.01
CA VAL A 164 -3.05 -12.03 17.40
C VAL A 164 -1.82 -12.93 17.58
N SER A 165 -1.32 -13.54 16.50
CA SER A 165 -0.24 -14.51 16.55
C SER A 165 1.16 -13.88 16.68
N ASP A 166 1.31 -12.59 16.39
CA ASP A 166 2.59 -11.87 16.52
C ASP A 166 2.62 -11.06 17.81
N ASP A 167 3.67 -11.17 18.61
CA ASP A 167 3.79 -10.48 19.90
C ASP A 167 3.66 -8.95 19.80
N ALA A 168 3.98 -8.35 18.65
CA ALA A 168 3.87 -6.92 18.41
C ALA A 168 2.58 -6.53 17.66
N HIS A 169 1.60 -7.43 17.54
CA HIS A 169 0.37 -7.19 16.77
C HIS A 169 -0.41 -5.95 17.23
N LYS A 170 -0.44 -5.66 18.56
CA LYS A 170 -1.13 -4.48 19.10
C LYS A 170 -0.47 -3.20 18.59
N TYR A 171 0.85 -3.18 18.51
CA TYR A 171 1.59 -2.05 17.97
C TYR A 171 1.24 -1.85 16.49
N TYR A 172 1.19 -2.90 15.68
CA TYR A 172 0.83 -2.78 14.26
C TYR A 172 -0.58 -2.21 14.06
N LYS A 173 -1.56 -2.71 14.82
CA LYS A 173 -2.94 -2.21 14.82
C LYS A 173 -3.00 -0.73 15.19
N LEU A 174 -2.27 -0.34 16.23
CA LEU A 174 -2.19 1.06 16.67
C LEU A 174 -1.57 1.96 15.60
N GLN A 175 -0.46 1.54 14.98
CA GLN A 175 0.20 2.32 13.93
C GLN A 175 -0.70 2.49 12.70
N LEU A 176 -1.40 1.43 12.28
CA LEU A 176 -2.37 1.54 11.19
C LEU A 176 -3.51 2.49 11.56
N ALA A 177 -4.09 2.34 12.75
CA ALA A 177 -5.20 3.15 13.21
C ALA A 177 -4.83 4.64 13.30
N LEU A 178 -3.67 4.97 13.89
CA LEU A 178 -3.17 6.35 13.97
C LEU A 178 -2.84 6.95 12.60
N ALA A 179 -2.40 6.14 11.65
CA ALA A 179 -2.10 6.61 10.30
C ALA A 179 -3.38 6.85 9.46
N MET A 180 -4.47 6.14 9.77
CA MET A 180 -5.77 6.29 9.10
C MET A 180 -6.66 7.35 9.74
N GLU A 181 -6.64 7.50 11.06
CA GLU A 181 -7.53 8.39 11.82
C GLU A 181 -7.61 9.83 11.28
N PRO A 182 -6.51 10.50 10.89
CA PRO A 182 -6.57 11.85 10.33
C PRO A 182 -7.26 11.95 8.96
N LEU A 183 -7.38 10.82 8.25
CA LEU A 183 -7.98 10.73 6.92
C LEU A 183 -9.48 10.43 6.96
N LEU A 184 -9.98 10.10 8.15
CA LEU A 184 -11.38 9.78 8.36
C LEU A 184 -12.13 11.00 8.90
N GLY A 185 -13.44 10.93 8.80
CA GLY A 185 -14.39 11.93 9.30
C GLY A 185 -15.50 11.23 10.06
N PRO A 186 -16.69 11.83 10.14
CA PRO A 186 -17.87 11.16 10.66
C PRO A 186 -18.07 9.77 10.02
N ALA A 187 -18.43 8.78 10.83
CA ALA A 187 -18.67 7.42 10.39
C ALA A 187 -20.08 7.26 9.79
N ASP A 188 -20.38 8.06 8.76
CA ASP A 188 -21.66 8.04 8.05
C ASP A 188 -21.44 7.98 6.52
N ASN A 189 -22.44 7.48 5.80
CA ASN A 189 -22.34 7.29 4.35
C ASN A 189 -22.22 8.62 3.59
N ALA A 190 -22.80 9.71 4.10
CA ALA A 190 -22.73 11.02 3.46
C ALA A 190 -21.29 11.55 3.40
N TYR A 191 -20.51 11.34 4.47
CA TYR A 191 -19.09 11.67 4.49
C TYR A 191 -18.30 10.89 3.42
N PHE A 192 -18.57 9.59 3.28
CA PHE A 192 -17.90 8.79 2.24
C PHE A 192 -18.36 9.17 0.82
N ASP A 193 -19.61 9.59 0.64
CA ASP A 193 -20.07 10.17 -0.63
C ASP A 193 -19.28 11.43 -1.00
N LEU A 194 -19.07 12.35 -0.04
CA LEU A 194 -18.24 13.54 -0.24
C LEU A 194 -16.80 13.20 -0.66
N LEU A 195 -16.21 12.13 -0.10
CA LEU A 195 -14.88 11.67 -0.51
C LEU A 195 -14.86 11.19 -1.97
N THR A 196 -15.96 10.61 -2.47
CA THR A 196 -16.06 10.19 -3.88
C THR A 196 -16.16 11.38 -4.83
N GLU A 197 -16.87 12.42 -4.43
CA GLU A 197 -17.08 13.65 -5.22
C GLU A 197 -15.87 14.59 -5.21
N ALA A 198 -14.95 14.40 -4.27
CA ALA A 198 -13.74 15.21 -4.16
C ALA A 198 -12.87 15.09 -5.43
N PRO A 199 -12.38 16.23 -5.98
CA PRO A 199 -11.52 16.26 -7.16
C PRO A 199 -10.40 15.23 -7.14
N ALA A 200 -10.10 14.63 -8.30
CA ALA A 200 -9.11 13.57 -8.40
C ALA A 200 -7.69 14.10 -8.65
N SER A 201 -7.57 15.34 -9.14
CA SER A 201 -6.29 15.95 -9.52
C SER A 201 -5.97 17.21 -8.69
N TRP A 202 -4.68 17.42 -8.41
CA TRP A 202 -4.19 18.65 -7.78
C TRP A 202 -4.46 19.88 -8.65
N GLN A 203 -4.36 19.73 -9.97
CA GLN A 203 -4.59 20.83 -10.90
C GLN A 203 -6.02 21.34 -10.85
N GLU A 204 -6.99 20.44 -10.71
CA GLU A 204 -8.41 20.77 -10.59
C GLU A 204 -8.71 21.55 -9.31
N ILE A 205 -8.26 21.06 -8.14
CA ILE A 205 -8.52 21.76 -6.87
C ILE A 205 -7.80 23.11 -6.80
N LYS A 206 -6.58 23.21 -7.32
CA LYS A 206 -5.78 24.43 -7.31
C LYS A 206 -6.39 25.52 -8.17
N SER A 207 -7.06 25.13 -9.25
CA SER A 207 -7.71 26.03 -10.20
C SER A 207 -9.12 26.46 -9.79
N ASP A 208 -9.70 25.86 -8.73
CA ASP A 208 -11.01 26.25 -8.21
C ASP A 208 -10.95 27.67 -7.61
N PRO A 209 -11.67 28.66 -8.18
CA PRO A 209 -11.63 30.05 -7.72
C PRO A 209 -11.98 30.24 -6.25
N ASN A 210 -12.79 29.34 -5.67
CA ASN A 210 -13.19 29.41 -4.27
C ASN A 210 -12.11 28.87 -3.31
N ILE A 211 -11.18 28.06 -3.82
CA ILE A 211 -10.15 27.38 -3.01
C ILE A 211 -8.77 28.00 -3.25
N SER A 212 -8.49 28.53 -4.45
CA SER A 212 -7.22 29.19 -4.76
C SER A 212 -6.78 30.23 -3.72
N PRO A 213 -7.67 31.05 -3.10
CA PRO A 213 -7.28 31.97 -2.03
C PRO A 213 -6.70 31.27 -0.80
N LEU A 214 -7.31 30.16 -0.35
CA LEU A 214 -6.82 29.35 0.77
C LEU A 214 -5.42 28.80 0.48
N ILE A 215 -5.25 28.18 -0.70
CA ILE A 215 -3.95 27.62 -1.11
C ILE A 215 -2.87 28.71 -1.14
N LYS A 216 -3.17 29.87 -1.75
CA LYS A 216 -2.24 31.01 -1.81
C LYS A 216 -1.88 31.54 -0.42
N ALA A 217 -2.85 31.65 0.49
CA ALA A 217 -2.62 32.11 1.85
C ALA A 217 -1.67 31.16 2.60
N ILE A 218 -1.92 29.85 2.53
CA ILE A 218 -1.06 28.84 3.16
C ILE A 218 0.36 28.88 2.59
N LYS A 219 0.51 28.97 1.25
CA LYS A 219 1.82 29.09 0.61
C LYS A 219 2.60 30.33 1.04
N SER A 220 1.90 31.44 1.26
CA SER A 220 2.51 32.70 1.69
C SER A 220 2.89 32.67 3.17
N ALA A 221 2.22 31.84 3.96
CA ALA A 221 2.42 31.75 5.39
C ALA A 221 3.62 30.87 5.79
N ASP A 222 3.96 29.85 4.98
CA ASP A 222 5.08 28.96 5.25
C ASP A 222 5.68 28.35 3.97
N ASN A 223 7.01 28.43 3.84
CA ASN A 223 7.77 27.91 2.70
C ASN A 223 7.66 26.39 2.55
N ALA A 224 7.29 25.65 3.60
CA ALA A 224 7.02 24.21 3.54
C ALA A 224 5.90 23.85 2.54
N PHE A 225 5.08 24.82 2.13
CA PHE A 225 3.99 24.62 1.17
C PHE A 225 4.35 25.06 -0.26
N SER A 226 5.62 25.37 -0.53
CA SER A 226 6.07 25.81 -1.85
C SER A 226 5.93 24.71 -2.91
N ASP A 227 6.32 23.48 -2.56
CA ASP A 227 6.25 22.29 -3.42
C ASP A 227 4.82 21.73 -3.48
N ASP A 228 4.23 21.76 -4.67
CA ASP A 228 2.89 21.22 -4.93
C ASP A 228 2.80 19.72 -4.63
N ASN A 229 3.90 18.96 -4.80
CA ASN A 229 3.90 17.51 -4.55
C ASN A 229 3.77 17.16 -3.06
N GLN A 230 4.30 18.02 -2.19
CA GLN A 230 4.26 17.85 -0.74
C GLN A 230 3.13 18.64 -0.07
N PHE A 231 2.43 19.49 -0.82
CA PHE A 231 1.43 20.41 -0.28
C PHE A 231 0.37 19.67 0.55
N VAL A 232 -0.24 18.62 0.00
CA VAL A 232 -1.34 17.91 0.66
C VAL A 232 -0.87 17.18 1.92
N SER A 233 0.31 16.53 1.88
CA SER A 233 0.85 15.85 3.07
C SER A 233 1.24 16.84 4.17
N ASN A 234 1.81 17.98 3.80
CA ASN A 234 2.15 19.04 4.74
C ASN A 234 0.88 19.69 5.30
N TYR A 235 -0.15 19.84 4.49
CA TYR A 235 -1.45 20.36 4.91
C TYR A 235 -2.08 19.46 5.96
N LEU A 236 -2.16 18.14 5.71
CA LEU A 236 -2.69 17.19 6.69
C LEU A 236 -1.87 17.18 7.98
N SER A 237 -0.54 17.33 7.88
CA SER A 237 0.34 17.47 9.04
C SER A 237 0.07 18.76 9.83
N LEU A 238 -0.18 19.88 9.14
CA LEU A 238 -0.54 21.16 9.75
C LEU A 238 -1.89 21.07 10.47
N ARG A 239 -2.86 20.36 9.89
CA ARG A 239 -4.18 20.13 10.50
C ARG A 239 -4.09 19.27 11.76
N GLN A 240 -3.10 18.38 11.86
CA GLN A 240 -2.87 17.54 13.05
C GLN A 240 -2.08 18.26 14.14
N ASP A 241 -0.98 18.93 13.78
CA ASP A 241 -0.16 19.67 14.72
C ASP A 241 0.43 20.93 14.05
N SER A 242 -0.21 22.06 14.30
CA SER A 242 0.19 23.34 13.72
C SER A 242 1.55 23.84 14.22
N ARG A 243 2.04 23.34 15.37
CA ARG A 243 3.33 23.74 15.97
C ARG A 243 4.54 23.26 15.18
N ARG A 244 4.34 22.31 14.25
CA ARG A 244 5.38 21.82 13.34
C ARG A 244 5.71 22.79 12.20
N PHE A 245 4.90 23.83 12.05
CA PHE A 245 4.96 24.81 10.96
C PHE A 245 5.07 26.23 11.53
N ASN A 246 5.32 27.20 10.66
CA ASN A 246 5.29 28.61 11.03
C ASN A 246 3.92 28.95 11.65
N PRO A 247 3.86 29.65 12.81
CA PRO A 247 2.60 30.09 13.42
C PRO A 247 1.63 30.78 12.45
N ALA A 248 2.13 31.48 11.43
CA ALA A 248 1.30 32.10 10.39
C ALA A 248 0.45 31.08 9.59
N ALA A 249 0.95 29.87 9.37
CA ALA A 249 0.22 28.81 8.67
C ALA A 249 -0.96 28.31 9.53
N GLY A 250 -0.73 28.11 10.83
CA GLY A 250 -1.79 27.80 11.78
C GLY A 250 -2.87 28.88 11.83
N LYS A 251 -2.45 30.15 11.91
CA LYS A 251 -3.37 31.30 11.85
C LYS A 251 -4.18 31.33 10.55
N THR A 252 -3.57 31.01 9.41
CA THR A 252 -4.28 30.93 8.12
C THR A 252 -5.41 29.90 8.18
N ILE A 253 -5.20 28.74 8.81
CA ILE A 253 -6.27 27.76 9.00
C ILE A 253 -7.39 28.31 9.89
N ASP A 254 -7.05 29.06 10.94
CA ASP A 254 -8.03 29.70 11.82
C ASP A 254 -8.84 30.78 11.09
N ASP A 255 -8.20 31.58 10.24
CA ASP A 255 -8.85 32.63 9.44
C ASP A 255 -9.88 32.07 8.45
N PHE A 256 -9.66 30.85 7.95
CA PHE A 256 -10.57 30.15 7.02
C PHE A 256 -11.54 29.19 7.73
N ARG A 257 -11.53 29.13 9.06
CA ARG A 257 -12.36 28.19 9.83
C ARG A 257 -13.85 28.44 9.60
N GLY A 258 -14.60 27.36 9.33
CA GLY A 258 -16.04 27.43 9.04
C GLY A 258 -16.38 27.90 7.62
N THR A 259 -15.39 28.11 6.76
CA THR A 259 -15.63 28.41 5.34
C THR A 259 -15.81 27.13 4.53
N LYS A 260 -16.69 27.17 3.52
CA LYS A 260 -16.85 26.06 2.56
C LYS A 260 -15.55 25.73 1.80
N ALA A 261 -14.66 26.72 1.64
CA ALA A 261 -13.36 26.53 1.01
C ALA A 261 -12.47 25.60 1.83
N LEU A 262 -12.39 25.81 3.15
CA LEU A 262 -11.63 24.95 4.05
C LEU A 262 -12.25 23.55 4.10
N ASP A 263 -13.56 23.43 4.27
CA ASP A 263 -14.24 22.14 4.33
C ASP A 263 -14.01 21.31 3.05
N LYS A 264 -14.19 21.94 1.88
CA LYS A 264 -13.96 21.29 0.58
C LYS A 264 -12.50 20.87 0.40
N PHE A 265 -11.56 21.70 0.85
CA PHE A 265 -10.14 21.36 0.78
C PHE A 265 -9.74 20.27 1.79
N ASP A 266 -10.33 20.24 3.00
CA ASP A 266 -10.17 19.16 3.97
C ASP A 266 -10.63 17.82 3.37
N THR A 267 -11.82 17.78 2.77
CA THR A 267 -12.33 16.57 2.09
C THR A 267 -11.42 16.16 0.93
N PHE A 268 -10.99 17.12 0.09
CA PHE A 268 -10.05 16.84 -1.00
C PHE A 268 -8.73 16.27 -0.48
N ALA A 269 -8.13 16.88 0.54
CA ALA A 269 -6.84 16.47 1.07
C ALA A 269 -6.88 15.03 1.60
N LYS A 270 -7.97 14.67 2.31
CA LYS A 270 -8.20 13.32 2.80
C LYS A 270 -8.41 12.32 1.67
N ALA A 271 -9.28 12.62 0.71
CA ALA A 271 -9.52 11.78 -0.47
C ALA A 271 -8.24 11.61 -1.33
N TRP A 272 -7.46 12.69 -1.50
CA TRP A 272 -6.17 12.67 -2.18
C TRP A 272 -5.19 11.73 -1.49
N GLN A 273 -5.06 11.83 -0.17
CA GLN A 273 -4.16 10.97 0.59
C GLN A 273 -4.58 9.50 0.55
N LEU A 274 -5.89 9.20 0.63
CA LEU A 274 -6.41 7.86 0.45
C LEU A 274 -6.03 7.27 -0.92
N ARG A 275 -6.24 8.04 -2.01
CA ARG A 275 -5.92 7.60 -3.37
C ARG A 275 -4.42 7.47 -3.62
N LYS A 276 -3.62 8.45 -3.19
CA LYS A 276 -2.22 8.57 -3.58
C LYS A 276 -1.27 7.80 -2.66
N ALA A 277 -1.47 7.89 -1.34
CA ALA A 277 -0.59 7.24 -0.37
C ALA A 277 -1.10 5.84 0.01
N TRP A 278 -2.41 5.68 0.20
CA TRP A 278 -2.98 4.38 0.62
C TRP A 278 -3.46 3.51 -0.54
N LYS A 279 -3.51 4.05 -1.76
CA LYS A 279 -4.05 3.39 -2.97
C LYS A 279 -5.48 2.88 -2.77
N LEU A 280 -6.22 3.52 -1.87
CA LEU A 280 -7.62 3.27 -1.59
C LEU A 280 -8.47 4.25 -2.39
N ASP A 281 -9.32 3.71 -3.26
CA ASP A 281 -10.28 4.47 -4.03
C ASP A 281 -11.54 4.71 -3.18
N PRO A 282 -11.89 5.98 -2.89
CA PRO A 282 -13.13 6.30 -2.19
C PRO A 282 -14.38 5.67 -2.79
N VAL A 283 -14.43 5.45 -4.12
CA VAL A 283 -15.59 4.82 -4.77
C VAL A 283 -15.75 3.37 -4.33
N LEU A 284 -14.67 2.61 -4.33
CA LEU A 284 -14.66 1.22 -3.86
C LEU A 284 -14.83 1.14 -2.33
N ILE A 285 -14.24 2.07 -1.57
CA ILE A 285 -14.53 2.21 -0.12
C ILE A 285 -16.03 2.33 0.13
N ARG A 286 -16.71 3.23 -0.59
CA ARG A 286 -18.15 3.45 -0.44
C ARG A 286 -18.95 2.20 -0.79
N GLN A 287 -18.61 1.53 -1.89
CA GLN A 287 -19.26 0.27 -2.27
C GLN A 287 -19.13 -0.76 -1.15
N ILE A 288 -17.91 -0.98 -0.65
CA ILE A 288 -17.65 -1.92 0.45
C ILE A 288 -18.41 -1.53 1.72
N ASN A 289 -18.41 -0.24 2.09
CA ASN A 289 -19.17 0.25 3.25
C ASN A 289 -20.66 -0.11 3.14
N ARG A 290 -21.27 0.08 1.97
CA ARG A 290 -22.69 -0.20 1.74
C ARG A 290 -23.01 -1.69 1.63
N THR A 291 -22.04 -2.52 1.24
CA THR A 291 -22.23 -3.97 1.08
C THR A 291 -21.92 -4.76 2.34
N TYR A 292 -20.90 -4.35 3.08
CA TYR A 292 -20.30 -5.14 4.17
C TYR A 292 -20.26 -4.41 5.51
N GLY A 293 -20.71 -3.16 5.54
CA GLY A 293 -20.70 -2.35 6.73
C GLY A 293 -21.58 -2.89 7.86
N PRO A 294 -21.38 -2.45 9.12
CA PRO A 294 -22.29 -2.79 10.20
C PRO A 294 -23.71 -2.32 9.90
N ILE A 295 -24.72 -3.14 10.15
CA ILE A 295 -26.12 -2.74 9.99
C ILE A 295 -26.52 -1.65 10.99
N ASP A 296 -27.44 -0.78 10.58
CA ASP A 296 -28.16 0.11 11.48
C ASP A 296 -29.28 -0.67 12.18
N TRP A 297 -29.33 -0.64 13.51
CA TRP A 297 -30.40 -1.30 14.27
C TRP A 297 -31.78 -0.66 14.04
N SER A 298 -31.81 0.60 13.62
CA SER A 298 -33.06 1.31 13.30
C SER A 298 -33.60 0.97 11.91
N ASP A 299 -32.73 0.55 10.99
CA ASP A 299 -33.08 0.06 9.66
C ASP A 299 -32.06 -0.99 9.19
N PRO A 300 -32.40 -2.30 9.27
CA PRO A 300 -31.46 -3.38 8.92
C PRO A 300 -31.10 -3.42 7.43
N ASN A 301 -31.83 -2.68 6.56
CA ASN A 301 -31.45 -2.55 5.15
C ASN A 301 -30.37 -1.49 4.90
N THR A 302 -30.01 -0.73 5.94
CA THR A 302 -29.01 0.31 5.88
C THR A 302 -27.71 -0.18 6.54
N HIS A 303 -26.63 -0.21 5.76
CA HIS A 303 -25.28 -0.44 6.27
C HIS A 303 -24.58 0.89 6.56
N LEU A 304 -24.01 0.99 7.76
CA LEU A 304 -23.11 2.08 8.16
C LEU A 304 -21.69 1.80 7.66
N PRO A 305 -20.82 2.80 7.52
CA PRO A 305 -19.44 2.58 7.10
C PRO A 305 -18.62 1.65 8.01
N LEU A 306 -17.71 0.89 7.40
CA LEU A 306 -16.69 0.14 8.13
C LEU A 306 -15.73 1.09 8.86
N ASP A 307 -15.14 0.63 9.97
CA ASP A 307 -14.03 1.33 10.60
C ASP A 307 -12.74 1.10 9.79
N TRP A 308 -12.34 2.08 8.99
CA TRP A 308 -11.15 2.02 8.14
C TRP A 308 -9.82 2.15 8.90
N ARG A 309 -9.86 2.31 10.24
CA ARG A 309 -8.70 2.08 11.11
C ARG A 309 -8.42 0.59 11.30
N HIS A 310 -9.40 -0.26 11.03
CA HIS A 310 -9.33 -1.70 11.26
C HIS A 310 -8.63 -2.44 10.11
N PRO A 311 -7.63 -3.31 10.39
CA PRO A 311 -6.91 -4.03 9.34
C PRO A 311 -7.80 -4.86 8.41
N ASP A 312 -8.83 -5.52 8.96
CA ASP A 312 -9.77 -6.31 8.15
C ASP A 312 -10.57 -5.49 7.12
N SER A 313 -10.82 -4.20 7.35
CA SER A 313 -11.44 -3.32 6.34
C SER A 313 -10.53 -3.16 5.12
N HIS A 314 -9.22 -3.05 5.34
CA HIS A 314 -8.21 -3.02 4.25
C HIS A 314 -8.08 -4.38 3.58
N ALA A 315 -8.16 -5.47 4.34
CA ALA A 315 -8.11 -6.81 3.78
C ALA A 315 -9.29 -7.09 2.83
N ILE A 316 -10.51 -6.71 3.22
CA ILE A 316 -11.70 -6.77 2.36
C ILE A 316 -11.48 -5.94 1.10
N TYR A 317 -11.01 -4.69 1.24
CA TYR A 317 -10.74 -3.83 0.10
C TYR A 317 -9.82 -4.47 -0.94
N TRP A 318 -8.68 -5.00 -0.51
CA TRP A 318 -7.72 -5.58 -1.44
C TRP A 318 -8.20 -6.91 -2.03
N ALA A 319 -8.90 -7.74 -1.25
CA ALA A 319 -9.51 -8.96 -1.76
C ALA A 319 -10.59 -8.68 -2.82
N ILE A 320 -11.54 -7.78 -2.54
CA ILE A 320 -12.59 -7.38 -3.49
C ILE A 320 -11.99 -6.75 -4.74
N LYS A 321 -11.03 -5.84 -4.60
CA LYS A 321 -10.34 -5.25 -5.76
C LYS A 321 -9.66 -6.30 -6.64
N GLY A 322 -9.04 -7.31 -6.04
CA GLY A 322 -8.44 -8.43 -6.75
C GLY A 322 -9.49 -9.24 -7.53
N LEU A 323 -10.60 -9.58 -6.89
CA LEU A 323 -11.71 -10.31 -7.51
C LEU A 323 -12.37 -9.53 -8.65
N GLU A 324 -12.56 -8.22 -8.52
CA GLU A 324 -13.08 -7.36 -9.60
C GLU A 324 -12.15 -7.31 -10.82
N ILE A 325 -10.84 -7.37 -10.60
CA ILE A 325 -9.85 -7.43 -11.68
C ILE A 325 -9.89 -8.79 -12.37
N ALA A 326 -9.90 -9.89 -11.59
CA ALA A 326 -9.99 -11.25 -12.13
C ALA A 326 -11.27 -11.44 -12.97
N ALA A 327 -12.42 -10.94 -12.48
CA ALA A 327 -13.70 -11.00 -13.18
C ALA A 327 -13.69 -10.27 -14.54
N LYS A 328 -12.93 -9.17 -14.65
CA LYS A 328 -12.80 -8.42 -15.92
C LYS A 328 -11.96 -9.15 -16.97
N GLU A 329 -11.08 -10.08 -16.56
CA GLU A 329 -10.24 -10.86 -17.47
C GLU A 329 -10.99 -12.04 -18.13
N GLN A 330 -12.31 -12.18 -17.91
CA GLN A 330 -13.22 -13.13 -18.58
C GLN A 330 -12.73 -14.59 -18.61
N LYS A 331 -12.10 -15.06 -17.52
CA LYS A 331 -11.82 -16.50 -17.38
C LYS A 331 -13.12 -17.25 -17.13
N SER A 332 -13.33 -18.35 -17.86
CA SER A 332 -14.60 -19.10 -17.84
C SER A 332 -14.80 -19.98 -16.60
N GLU A 333 -13.77 -20.19 -15.79
CA GLU A 333 -13.79 -21.08 -14.62
C GLU A 333 -13.25 -20.38 -13.37
N ILE A 334 -13.94 -20.56 -12.24
CA ILE A 334 -13.49 -20.06 -10.93
C ILE A 334 -12.23 -20.80 -10.53
N GLU A 335 -11.12 -20.08 -10.43
CA GLU A 335 -9.84 -20.66 -10.00
C GLU A 335 -9.77 -20.83 -8.47
N VAL A 336 -8.94 -21.76 -7.98
CA VAL A 336 -8.65 -21.93 -6.53
C VAL A 336 -8.15 -20.62 -5.89
N SER A 337 -7.47 -19.78 -6.67
CA SER A 337 -7.00 -18.45 -6.28
C SER A 337 -8.15 -17.50 -5.94
N GLU A 338 -9.27 -17.55 -6.67
CA GLU A 338 -10.49 -16.77 -6.41
C GLU A 338 -11.14 -17.21 -5.11
N VAL A 339 -11.36 -18.52 -4.94
CA VAL A 339 -11.93 -19.07 -3.69
C VAL A 339 -11.09 -18.70 -2.47
N ASN A 340 -9.76 -18.78 -2.57
CA ASN A 340 -8.87 -18.41 -1.50
C ASN A 340 -8.87 -16.90 -1.22
N THR A 341 -9.12 -16.06 -2.22
CA THR A 341 -9.22 -14.60 -2.06
C THR A 341 -10.56 -14.21 -1.45
N ASP A 342 -11.65 -14.82 -1.90
CA ASP A 342 -12.99 -14.65 -1.31
C ASP A 342 -13.02 -15.06 0.17
N ARG A 343 -12.29 -16.11 0.53
CA ARG A 343 -12.13 -16.51 1.94
C ARG A 343 -11.53 -15.42 2.83
N ILE A 344 -10.67 -14.54 2.29
CA ILE A 344 -10.16 -13.38 3.05
C ILE A 344 -11.32 -12.47 3.45
N VAL A 345 -12.26 -12.19 2.53
CA VAL A 345 -13.45 -11.38 2.81
C VAL A 345 -14.27 -12.02 3.94
N ALA A 346 -14.63 -13.30 3.80
CA ALA A 346 -15.46 -14.00 4.80
C ALA A 346 -14.80 -14.04 6.19
N HIS A 347 -13.51 -14.35 6.27
CA HIS A 347 -12.78 -14.35 7.53
C HIS A 347 -12.63 -12.93 8.12
N SER A 348 -12.46 -11.91 7.27
CA SER A 348 -12.40 -10.52 7.72
C SER A 348 -13.72 -10.04 8.29
N LEU A 349 -14.86 -10.40 7.70
CA LEU A 349 -16.18 -10.14 8.27
C LEU A 349 -16.34 -10.82 9.64
N GLN A 350 -15.90 -12.08 9.76
CA GLN A 350 -15.89 -12.78 11.05
C GLN A 350 -15.02 -12.06 12.10
N ASN A 351 -13.85 -11.54 11.70
CA ASN A 351 -12.98 -10.77 12.58
C ASN A 351 -13.63 -9.45 13.01
N LEU A 352 -14.29 -8.73 12.09
CA LEU A 352 -15.00 -7.50 12.39
C LEU A 352 -16.18 -7.74 13.34
N PHE A 353 -16.88 -8.87 13.23
CA PHE A 353 -17.86 -9.24 14.24
C PHE A 353 -17.23 -9.43 15.63
N ARG A 354 -16.10 -10.13 15.72
CA ARG A 354 -15.42 -10.42 17.00
C ARG A 354 -14.72 -9.20 17.60
N ASN A 355 -14.18 -8.30 16.78
CA ASN A 355 -13.20 -7.29 17.17
C ASN A 355 -13.31 -5.95 16.41
N GLY A 356 -14.40 -5.70 15.67
CA GLY A 356 -14.49 -4.59 14.71
C GLY A 356 -14.49 -3.18 15.29
N LYS A 357 -14.74 -3.00 16.59
CA LYS A 357 -14.67 -1.67 17.23
C LYS A 357 -13.28 -1.38 17.75
N ILE A 358 -12.68 -0.28 17.30
CA ILE A 358 -11.36 0.19 17.75
C ILE A 358 -11.49 1.31 18.79
N PHE A 359 -10.81 1.11 19.91
CA PHE A 359 -10.60 2.10 20.96
C PHE A 359 -9.10 2.34 21.13
N ILE A 360 -8.71 3.61 21.20
CA ILE A 360 -7.33 4.01 21.52
C ILE A 360 -7.40 4.79 22.83
N TYR A 361 -6.68 4.33 23.85
CA TYR A 361 -6.58 5.01 25.14
C TYR A 361 -5.19 5.60 25.30
N GLU A 362 -5.14 6.81 25.87
CA GLU A 362 -3.91 7.41 26.37
C GLU A 362 -3.74 6.99 27.83
N LEU A 363 -2.65 6.27 28.08
CA LEU A 363 -2.26 5.79 29.39
C LEU A 363 -1.10 6.66 29.88
N SER A 364 -1.22 7.17 31.09
CA SER A 364 -0.16 7.92 31.78
C SER A 364 0.48 7.01 32.81
N LEU A 365 1.75 6.63 32.62
CA LEU A 365 2.50 5.92 33.66
C LEU A 365 3.56 6.86 34.27
N PRO A 366 3.82 6.75 35.59
CA PRO A 366 4.96 7.41 36.19
C PRO A 366 6.24 6.86 35.53
N ALA A 367 7.10 7.73 35.02
CA ALA A 367 8.44 7.32 34.62
C ALA A 367 9.16 6.74 35.83
N SER A 368 9.84 5.61 35.66
CA SER A 368 10.68 5.04 36.70
C SER A 368 11.88 5.97 36.93
N SER A 369 11.80 6.89 37.88
CA SER A 369 12.97 7.63 38.34
C SER A 369 13.67 6.83 39.44
N GLN A 370 14.96 6.54 39.26
CA GLN A 370 15.83 6.07 40.35
C GLN A 370 16.28 7.24 41.26
N ASP A 371 16.01 8.48 40.85
CA ASP A 371 16.32 9.70 41.59
C ASP A 371 15.06 10.27 42.25
N ILE A 372 15.08 10.35 43.58
CA ILE A 372 13.98 10.86 44.44
C ILE A 372 13.88 12.40 44.35
N SER A 373 14.85 13.06 43.72
CA SER A 373 14.99 14.52 43.63
C SER A 373 14.37 15.15 42.37
N GLN A 374 13.86 14.35 41.42
CA GLN A 374 13.23 14.85 40.20
C GLN A 374 11.71 14.71 40.27
N GLU A 375 10.97 15.73 39.81
CA GLU A 375 9.52 15.63 39.65
C GLU A 375 9.17 14.39 38.80
N PRO A 376 8.14 13.61 39.17
CA PRO A 376 7.78 12.40 38.45
C PRO A 376 7.37 12.76 37.01
N GLN A 377 8.28 12.52 36.06
CA GLN A 377 7.98 12.67 34.65
C GLN A 377 6.90 11.67 34.28
N THR A 378 5.77 12.13 33.75
CA THR A 378 4.71 11.23 33.30
C THR A 378 4.96 10.92 31.84
N GLN A 379 5.09 9.64 31.49
CA GLN A 379 5.17 9.22 30.11
C GLN A 379 3.77 8.83 29.64
N ILE A 380 3.34 9.40 28.50
CA ILE A 380 2.04 9.10 27.88
C ILE A 380 2.26 8.06 26.79
N PHE A 381 1.51 6.97 26.86
CA PHE A 381 1.53 5.88 25.88
C PHE A 381 0.13 5.71 25.29
N LYS A 382 0.04 5.33 24.02
CA LYS A 382 -1.22 4.93 23.39
C LYS A 382 -1.31 3.42 23.35
N GLU A 383 -2.46 2.87 23.72
CA GLU A 383 -2.76 1.45 23.55
C GLU A 383 -4.08 1.26 22.79
N VAL A 384 -4.11 0.24 21.92
CA VAL A 384 -5.27 -0.11 21.11
C VAL A 384 -6.01 -1.31 21.71
N PHE A 385 -7.33 -1.18 21.81
CA PHE A 385 -8.24 -2.22 22.28
C PHE A 385 -9.33 -2.45 21.24
N LEU A 386 -9.64 -3.72 21.00
CA LEU A 386 -10.63 -4.13 20.03
C LEU A 386 -11.80 -4.78 20.78
N ARG A 387 -13.03 -4.51 20.34
CA ARG A 387 -14.26 -5.07 20.93
C ARG A 387 -15.18 -5.61 19.82
N PRO A 388 -16.06 -6.57 20.16
CA PRO A 388 -17.06 -7.04 19.21
C PRO A 388 -17.93 -5.92 18.65
N ASP A 389 -18.27 -6.02 17.37
CA ASP A 389 -19.33 -5.24 16.74
C ASP A 389 -20.45 -6.17 16.29
N LEU A 390 -21.48 -6.29 17.11
CA LEU A 390 -22.62 -7.18 16.84
C LEU A 390 -23.41 -6.77 15.59
N ARG A 391 -23.26 -5.52 15.12
CA ARG A 391 -23.87 -5.02 13.88
C ARG A 391 -23.25 -5.63 12.63
N MET A 392 -22.10 -6.29 12.73
CA MET A 392 -21.49 -7.01 11.60
C MET A 392 -22.19 -8.35 11.33
N PHE A 393 -23.21 -8.68 12.12
CA PHE A 393 -24.04 -9.87 11.94
C PHE A 393 -25.49 -9.41 11.76
N GLU A 394 -26.10 -9.78 10.64
CA GLU A 394 -27.54 -9.62 10.45
C GLU A 394 -28.27 -10.62 11.35
N PRO A 395 -29.04 -10.19 12.37
CA PRO A 395 -29.88 -11.11 13.11
C PRO A 395 -30.94 -11.64 12.15
N TYR A 396 -31.03 -12.97 12.03
CA TYR A 396 -32.16 -13.63 11.38
C TYR A 396 -33.45 -13.21 12.08
N ASN A 397 -34.22 -12.29 11.48
CA ASN A 397 -35.60 -12.00 11.84
C ASN A 397 -36.42 -11.83 10.57
#